data_AF-A0A662AZ27-F1
#
_entry.id   AF-A0A662AZ27-F1
#
_cell.length_a   1.000
_cell.length_b   1.000
_cell.length_c   1.000
_cell.angle_alpha   90.00
_cell.angle_beta   90.00
_cell.angle_gamma   90.00
#
_symmetry.space_group_name_H-M   'P 1'
#
loop_
_entity.id
_entity.type
_entity.pdbx_description
1 polymer ?
#
loop_
_entity_poly.entity_id
_entity_poly.type
_entity_poly.pdbx_seq_one_letter_code
_entity_poly.pdbx_strand_id
1 'polypeptide(L)'
;MSLYSLDFYGQGAVEGVVRDVVSGESLIGVNIVYEPGKGVVSDIDGHYSIELENGSYTLTISYVGYITQTQTVKINNKTITLNIDLKNVTLSEVEVVGDLARSRETPVAFSTVSPVQLQEELASQEIPMILNSTPGVYATQQGGGDGDARINIRGFSQRNVAVMIDGLPVNDMENGWVYWSNWFGLDLVTRTIQVQRGLGASKLALPSIGGTMNIITAGIEQKRKISIKQEVGDKGYLRTSVGFTSGQLKGGWGITAAGSFKRGNGWVDRTFTKGWFYYLKVDKKLGKNIISFSAMGAPQEHGQRRYKKPIATYDSTFARKLGVTQNPGEYFNSTYIDTVSMVNKGLRYNSDWGRYTNIDGTEITLNDKKNYYHKPLFTLRHFWNASEKFYLSNILYLSLGNGGGTSLKKSVTNRYITEEGQINLQDYYDINVNNYDPLYPDEPKSYQFLRSNKNNHNWVGLLSTFNYIINEAFTFSGGIDLRRYVGSHNEEVYDLLGGMYTLDSRNANRDPNQQLRVGDKINYY
;
A
#
# COMPACT_ATOMS: atom_id res chain seq x y z
N MET A 1 -25.34 52.12 51.48
CA MET A 1 -25.89 51.65 50.20
C MET A 1 -24.77 51.75 49.17
N SER A 2 -24.13 50.63 48.85
CA SER A 2 -23.13 50.56 47.77
C SER A 2 -23.86 50.57 46.43
N LEU A 3 -23.52 51.52 45.56
CA LEU A 3 -23.80 51.41 44.14
C LEU A 3 -22.80 50.43 43.54
N TYR A 4 -23.29 49.29 43.06
CA TYR A 4 -22.54 48.43 42.15
C TYR A 4 -22.56 49.07 40.76
N SER A 5 -21.40 49.44 40.21
CA SER A 5 -21.25 49.71 38.78
C SER A 5 -21.27 48.37 38.05
N LEU A 6 -22.27 48.15 37.20
CA LEU A 6 -22.19 47.12 36.16
C LEU A 6 -21.27 47.67 35.06
N ASP A 7 -20.02 47.21 35.03
CA ASP A 7 -19.20 47.34 33.85
C ASP A 7 -19.71 46.35 32.80
N PHE A 8 -20.41 46.86 31.79
CA PHE A 8 -20.79 46.10 30.61
C PHE A 8 -19.52 45.89 29.75
N TYR A 9 -18.76 44.84 30.03
CA TYR A 9 -17.72 44.37 29.11
C TYR A 9 -18.43 43.81 27.87
N GLY A 10 -18.42 44.57 26.78
CA GLY A 10 -18.88 44.03 25.51
C GLY A 10 -17.89 42.94 25.05
N GLN A 11 -18.41 41.74 24.87
CA GLN A 11 -17.72 40.62 24.24
C GLN A 11 -18.06 40.63 22.74
N GLY A 12 -17.07 40.40 21.90
CA GLY A 12 -17.27 40.05 20.50
C GLY A 12 -16.92 38.58 20.27
N ALA A 13 -17.24 38.07 19.09
CA ALA A 13 -16.88 36.70 18.72
C ALA A 13 -16.06 36.68 17.42
N VAL A 14 -15.20 35.70 17.25
CA VAL A 14 -14.62 35.34 15.96
C VAL A 14 -15.17 33.99 15.57
N GLU A 15 -15.84 33.94 14.43
CA GLU A 15 -16.47 32.72 13.94
C GLU A 15 -16.08 32.48 12.50
N GLY A 16 -16.08 31.23 12.06
CA GLY A 16 -15.85 30.93 10.67
C GLY A 16 -15.71 29.45 10.40
N VAL A 17 -15.27 29.14 9.19
CA VAL A 17 -15.00 27.77 8.76
C VAL A 17 -13.53 27.63 8.40
N VAL A 18 -12.91 26.53 8.81
CA VAL A 18 -11.58 26.14 8.36
C VAL A 18 -11.69 25.09 7.26
N ARG A 19 -10.96 25.29 6.15
CA ARG A 19 -10.97 24.41 4.98
C ARG A 19 -9.57 24.09 4.50
N ASP A 20 -9.41 22.97 3.82
CA ASP A 20 -8.21 22.65 3.05
C ASP A 20 -8.27 23.36 1.70
N VAL A 21 -7.23 24.13 1.37
CA VAL A 21 -7.20 24.96 0.15
C VAL A 21 -7.24 24.13 -1.15
N VAL A 22 -6.77 22.88 -1.12
CA VAL A 22 -6.61 22.04 -2.33
C VAL A 22 -7.91 21.31 -2.65
N SER A 23 -8.53 20.69 -1.65
CA SER A 23 -9.77 19.91 -1.77
C SER A 23 -11.02 20.76 -1.62
N GLY A 24 -10.94 21.86 -0.88
CA GLY A 24 -12.10 22.66 -0.45
C GLY A 24 -12.92 21.98 0.65
N GLU A 25 -12.46 20.85 1.19
CA GLU A 25 -13.12 20.13 2.29
C GLU A 25 -12.97 20.90 3.61
N SER A 26 -14.03 20.87 4.41
CA SER A 26 -14.00 21.38 5.79
C SER A 26 -13.06 20.53 6.65
N LEU A 27 -12.31 21.19 7.54
CA LEU A 27 -11.34 20.54 8.40
C LEU A 27 -11.85 20.47 9.84
N ILE A 28 -12.09 19.25 10.32
CA ILE A 28 -12.42 18.96 11.72
C ILE A 28 -11.18 19.03 12.62
N GLY A 29 -11.33 19.47 13.87
CA GLY A 29 -10.29 19.37 14.89
C GLY A 29 -9.08 20.30 14.69
N VAL A 30 -9.24 21.38 13.92
CA VAL A 30 -8.18 22.40 13.75
C VAL A 30 -8.03 23.19 15.04
N ASN A 31 -6.80 23.34 15.55
CA ASN A 31 -6.54 24.17 16.73
C ASN A 31 -6.46 25.65 16.34
N ILE A 32 -7.34 26.49 16.90
CA ILE A 32 -7.31 27.96 16.77
C ILE A 32 -6.98 28.55 18.14
N VAL A 33 -5.75 29.01 18.32
CA VAL A 33 -5.19 29.47 19.60
C VAL A 33 -4.99 30.97 19.55
N TYR A 34 -5.57 31.72 20.49
CA TYR A 34 -5.43 33.18 20.56
C TYR A 34 -4.49 33.66 21.68
N GLU A 35 -4.27 32.81 22.70
CA GLU A 35 -3.27 32.98 23.76
C GLU A 35 -2.70 31.62 24.15
N PRO A 36 -1.48 31.52 24.71
CA PRO A 36 -0.93 30.26 25.18
C PRO A 36 -1.90 29.53 26.14
N GLY A 37 -2.36 28.34 25.74
CA GLY A 37 -3.31 27.54 26.51
C GLY A 37 -4.79 27.94 26.36
N LYS A 38 -5.11 28.97 25.56
CA LYS A 38 -6.50 29.37 25.27
C LYS A 38 -6.79 29.33 23.77
N GLY A 39 -7.84 28.60 23.41
CA GLY A 39 -8.25 28.41 22.02
C GLY A 39 -9.47 27.50 21.93
N VAL A 40 -9.89 27.25 20.69
CA VAL A 40 -10.98 26.32 20.36
C VAL A 40 -10.52 25.36 19.27
N VAL A 41 -11.32 24.32 19.06
CA VAL A 41 -11.17 23.39 17.94
C VAL A 41 -12.34 23.50 16.98
N SER A 42 -12.10 23.32 15.69
CA SER A 42 -13.19 23.26 14.70
C SER A 42 -14.00 21.96 14.83
N ASP A 43 -15.29 22.03 14.54
CA ASP A 43 -16.21 20.90 14.54
C ASP A 43 -16.17 20.09 13.22
N ILE A 44 -17.08 19.11 13.08
CA ILE A 44 -17.14 18.20 11.92
C ILE A 44 -17.39 18.91 10.58
N ASP A 45 -18.07 20.06 10.62
CA ASP A 45 -18.36 20.89 9.45
C ASP A 45 -17.28 21.97 9.25
N GLY A 46 -16.24 21.93 10.08
CA GLY A 46 -15.11 22.86 10.09
C GLY A 46 -15.41 24.20 10.74
N HIS A 47 -16.57 24.35 11.38
CA HIS A 47 -16.97 25.58 12.05
C HIS A 47 -16.23 25.75 13.37
N TYR A 48 -15.90 26.99 13.70
CA TYR A 48 -15.35 27.36 14.99
C TYR A 48 -15.95 28.70 15.44
N SER A 49 -16.00 28.91 16.76
CA SER A 49 -16.42 30.17 17.38
C SER A 49 -15.57 30.43 18.63
N ILE A 50 -15.07 31.65 18.78
CA ILE A 50 -14.27 32.10 19.92
C ILE A 50 -14.86 33.40 20.45
N GLU A 51 -15.32 33.41 21.70
CA GLU A 51 -15.68 34.63 22.39
C GLU A 51 -14.42 35.33 22.91
N LEU A 52 -14.27 36.61 22.57
CA LEU A 52 -13.11 37.43 22.89
C LEU A 52 -13.57 38.80 23.42
N GLU A 53 -12.83 39.32 24.38
CA GLU A 53 -13.00 40.70 24.84
C GLU A 53 -12.53 41.69 23.76
N ASN A 54 -12.84 42.98 23.91
CA ASN A 54 -12.34 43.98 22.99
C ASN A 54 -10.82 44.07 23.05
N GLY A 55 -10.19 43.93 21.90
CA GLY A 55 -8.73 43.85 21.82
C GLY A 55 -8.25 43.45 20.44
N SER A 56 -6.93 43.43 20.28
CA SER A 56 -6.28 42.89 19.09
C SER A 56 -5.64 41.55 19.44
N TYR A 57 -6.02 40.50 18.73
CA TYR A 57 -5.54 39.14 18.96
C TYR A 57 -4.82 38.63 17.72
N THR A 58 -3.78 37.83 17.93
CA THR A 58 -3.12 37.06 16.87
C THR A 58 -3.53 35.60 17.04
N LEU A 59 -4.42 35.15 16.17
CA LEU A 59 -4.86 33.76 16.11
C LEU A 59 -3.76 32.93 15.45
N THR A 60 -3.28 31.90 16.14
CA THR A 60 -2.40 30.86 15.61
C THR A 60 -3.24 29.64 15.27
N ILE A 61 -3.32 29.33 13.98
CA ILE A 61 -4.12 28.22 13.47
C ILE A 61 -3.19 27.09 13.06
N SER A 62 -3.40 25.92 13.65
CA SER A 62 -2.53 24.77 13.44
C SER A 62 -3.33 23.48 13.30
N TYR A 63 -2.89 22.65 12.36
CA TYR A 63 -3.47 21.34 12.13
C TYR A 63 -2.40 20.37 11.64
N VAL A 64 -2.54 19.09 11.96
CA VAL A 64 -1.52 18.08 11.66
C VAL A 64 -1.36 17.91 10.15
N GLY A 65 -0.14 18.15 9.65
CA GLY A 65 0.17 18.08 8.21
C GLY A 65 -0.07 19.37 7.43
N TYR A 66 -0.47 20.45 8.11
CA TYR A 66 -0.72 21.76 7.52
C TYR A 66 0.30 22.80 7.96
N ILE A 67 0.49 23.83 7.11
CA ILE A 67 1.32 24.99 7.45
C ILE A 67 0.56 25.80 8.51
N THR A 68 1.21 26.03 9.65
CA THR A 68 0.68 26.92 10.68
C THR A 68 0.50 28.33 10.10
N GLN A 69 -0.70 28.88 10.22
CA GLN A 69 -1.01 30.24 9.80
C GLN A 69 -1.28 31.12 11.01
N THR A 70 -0.94 32.40 10.89
CA THR A 70 -1.25 33.42 11.90
C THR A 70 -2.15 34.49 11.28
N GLN A 71 -3.25 34.82 11.94
CA GLN A 71 -4.18 35.86 11.50
C GLN A 71 -4.42 36.85 12.63
N THR A 72 -4.34 38.14 12.33
CA THR A 72 -4.62 39.19 13.32
C THR A 72 -6.07 39.63 13.18
N VAL A 73 -6.80 39.64 14.30
CA VAL A 73 -8.20 40.08 14.39
C VAL A 73 -8.34 41.15 15.45
N LYS A 74 -9.20 42.14 15.21
CA LYS A 74 -9.47 43.23 16.16
C LYS A 74 -10.94 43.25 16.54
N ILE A 75 -11.22 42.98 17.80
CA ILE A 75 -12.57 42.86 18.36
C ILE A 75 -13.03 44.20 18.93
N ASN A 76 -14.18 44.67 18.46
CA ASN A 76 -14.83 45.92 18.87
C ASN A 76 -16.35 45.68 19.05
N ASN A 77 -16.77 44.82 19.97
CA ASN A 77 -18.17 44.47 20.27
C ASN A 77 -18.99 43.96 19.07
N LYS A 78 -18.32 43.30 18.12
CA LYS A 78 -18.97 42.70 16.95
C LYS A 78 -18.40 41.33 16.69
N THR A 79 -19.26 40.43 16.21
CA THR A 79 -18.84 39.15 15.65
C THR A 79 -18.12 39.39 14.33
N ILE A 80 -16.93 38.81 14.19
CA ILE A 80 -16.12 38.84 12.97
C ILE A 80 -16.17 37.47 12.35
N THR A 81 -16.60 37.40 11.09
CA THR A 81 -16.47 36.18 10.31
C THR A 81 -15.08 36.07 9.70
N LEU A 82 -14.32 35.05 10.06
CA LEU A 82 -12.99 34.74 9.52
C LEU A 82 -12.96 33.30 8.99
N ASN A 83 -13.13 33.15 7.68
CA ASN A 83 -12.90 31.86 7.02
C ASN A 83 -11.41 31.65 6.79
N ILE A 84 -10.93 30.44 7.00
CA ILE A 84 -9.50 30.10 6.99
C ILE A 84 -9.25 28.98 5.99
N ASP A 85 -8.50 29.28 4.94
CA ASP A 85 -8.01 28.28 3.99
C ASP A 85 -6.60 27.85 4.39
N LEU A 86 -6.51 26.68 5.05
CA LEU A 86 -5.23 26.09 5.42
C LEU A 86 -4.57 25.46 4.20
N LYS A 87 -3.32 25.87 3.97
CA LYS A 87 -2.44 25.24 3.01
C LYS A 87 -1.82 24.01 3.65
N ASN A 88 -2.03 22.84 3.06
CA ASN A 88 -1.23 21.68 3.42
C ASN A 88 0.23 21.92 2.97
N VAL A 89 1.18 21.18 3.56
CA VAL A 89 2.59 21.25 3.12
C VAL A 89 2.73 20.49 1.79
N THR A 90 2.12 20.95 0.69
CA THR A 90 2.36 20.38 -0.64
C THR A 90 3.73 20.83 -1.13
N LEU A 91 4.50 19.88 -1.65
CA LEU A 91 5.67 20.20 -2.45
C LEU A 91 5.15 20.82 -3.74
N SER A 92 5.53 22.06 -4.04
CA SER A 92 5.25 22.68 -5.36
C SER A 92 5.75 21.78 -6.51
N GLU A 93 6.78 20.97 -6.25
CA GLU A 93 7.22 19.87 -7.12
C GLU A 93 6.10 18.88 -7.44
N VAL A 94 5.43 18.33 -6.43
CA VAL A 94 4.47 17.24 -6.62
C VAL A 94 3.16 17.75 -7.23
N GLU A 95 2.76 18.99 -6.96
CA GLU A 95 1.62 19.61 -7.65
C GLU A 95 1.82 19.68 -9.17
N VAL A 96 3.04 19.96 -9.61
CA VAL A 96 3.39 20.13 -11.03
C VAL A 96 3.60 18.78 -11.72
N VAL A 97 4.16 17.79 -11.01
CA VAL A 97 4.61 16.50 -11.54
C VAL A 97 3.55 15.41 -11.44
N GLY A 98 2.79 15.41 -10.35
CA GLY A 98 1.76 14.43 -10.06
C GLY A 98 0.36 14.84 -10.52
N ASP A 99 0.26 15.94 -11.26
CA ASP A 99 -1.00 16.54 -11.74
C ASP A 99 -2.07 16.63 -10.66
N LEU A 100 -1.69 17.10 -9.45
CA LEU A 100 -2.63 17.17 -8.34
C LEU A 100 -3.80 18.06 -8.69
N ALA A 101 -4.98 17.46 -8.67
CA ALA A 101 -6.23 18.14 -8.90
C ALA A 101 -6.52 19.13 -7.76
N ARG A 102 -7.06 20.29 -8.13
CA ARG A 102 -7.44 21.37 -7.23
C ARG A 102 -8.92 21.68 -7.38
N SER A 103 -9.55 21.95 -6.24
CA SER A 103 -10.97 22.26 -6.17
C SER A 103 -11.26 23.52 -6.95
N ARG A 104 -12.32 23.49 -7.78
CA ARG A 104 -12.73 24.60 -8.67
C ARG A 104 -11.75 24.99 -9.78
N GLU A 105 -10.59 24.34 -9.88
CA GLU A 105 -9.62 24.55 -10.97
C GLU A 105 -9.58 23.35 -11.93
N THR A 106 -9.57 22.13 -11.38
CA THR A 106 -9.45 20.91 -12.19
C THR A 106 -10.84 20.32 -12.51
N PRO A 107 -11.22 20.16 -13.80
CA PRO A 107 -12.54 19.66 -14.19
C PRO A 107 -12.64 18.13 -14.10
N VAL A 108 -12.12 17.54 -13.02
CA VAL A 108 -12.13 16.09 -12.77
C VAL A 108 -12.56 15.86 -11.32
N ALA A 109 -13.37 14.83 -11.08
CA ALA A 109 -13.74 14.47 -9.73
C ALA A 109 -12.55 13.84 -9.00
N PHE A 110 -12.10 14.47 -7.91
CA PHE A 110 -10.99 13.98 -7.10
C PHE A 110 -11.37 13.96 -5.61
N SER A 111 -10.63 13.17 -4.84
CA SER A 111 -10.71 13.14 -3.38
C SER A 111 -9.29 13.11 -2.82
N THR A 112 -9.11 13.71 -1.66
CA THR A 112 -7.81 13.80 -1.00
C THR A 112 -7.92 13.15 0.37
N VAL A 113 -7.09 12.16 0.64
CA VAL A 113 -6.92 11.58 1.97
C VAL A 113 -5.89 12.42 2.71
N SER A 114 -6.33 13.06 3.78
CA SER A 114 -5.50 13.88 4.64
C SER A 114 -4.56 13.02 5.52
N PRO A 115 -3.45 13.60 6.02
CA PRO A 115 -2.58 12.91 6.96
C PRO A 115 -3.26 12.54 8.29
N VAL A 116 -4.35 13.21 8.66
CA VAL A 116 -5.14 12.88 9.87
C VAL A 116 -6.01 11.66 9.61
N GLN A 117 -6.74 11.62 8.50
CA GLN A 117 -7.49 10.43 8.10
C GLN A 117 -6.59 9.20 7.99
N LEU A 118 -5.39 9.33 7.42
CA LEU A 118 -4.41 8.25 7.39
C LEU A 118 -4.01 7.74 8.79
N GLN A 119 -3.97 8.61 9.79
CA GLN A 119 -3.62 8.24 11.16
C GLN A 119 -4.80 7.62 11.92
N GLU A 120 -6.01 8.10 11.69
CA GLU A 120 -7.20 7.72 12.46
C GLU A 120 -7.94 6.52 11.88
N GLU A 121 -8.00 6.40 10.54
CA GLU A 121 -8.85 5.41 9.88
C GLU A 121 -8.09 4.21 9.29
N LEU A 122 -6.81 4.36 8.88
CA LEU A 122 -6.08 3.28 8.18
C LEU A 122 -5.77 2.09 9.11
N ALA A 123 -5.54 2.38 10.40
CA ALA A 123 -5.10 1.40 11.40
C ALA A 123 -3.93 0.53 10.87
N SER A 124 -4.09 -0.80 10.89
CA SER A 124 -3.11 -1.80 10.41
C SER A 124 -3.47 -2.39 9.05
N GLN A 125 -4.38 -1.76 8.33
CA GLN A 125 -4.81 -2.22 7.01
C GLN A 125 -3.83 -1.78 5.92
N GLU A 126 -3.95 -2.39 4.74
CA GLU A 126 -3.22 -1.96 3.56
C GLU A 126 -3.71 -0.58 3.10
N ILE A 127 -2.81 0.26 2.58
CA ILE A 127 -3.09 1.64 2.16
C ILE A 127 -4.42 1.80 1.39
N PRO A 128 -4.79 0.93 0.42
CA PRO A 128 -6.05 1.11 -0.32
C PRO A 128 -7.31 1.07 0.53
N MET A 129 -7.26 0.43 1.70
CA MET A 129 -8.44 0.26 2.55
C MET A 129 -8.96 1.59 3.08
N ILE A 130 -8.09 2.60 3.24
CA ILE A 130 -8.48 3.98 3.59
C ILE A 130 -9.41 4.60 2.55
N LEU A 131 -9.38 4.12 1.31
CA LEU A 131 -10.17 4.68 0.22
C LEU A 131 -11.60 4.15 0.19
N ASN A 132 -11.98 3.23 1.09
CA ASN A 132 -13.37 2.77 1.19
C ASN A 132 -14.33 3.86 1.68
N SER A 133 -13.83 4.90 2.35
CA SER A 133 -14.60 6.11 2.68
C SER A 133 -14.69 7.10 1.50
N THR A 134 -13.97 6.84 0.40
CA THR A 134 -13.94 7.71 -0.77
C THR A 134 -15.03 7.35 -1.79
N PRO A 135 -15.90 8.28 -2.21
CA PRO A 135 -16.97 7.99 -3.17
C PRO A 135 -16.47 7.38 -4.49
N GLY A 136 -17.15 6.32 -4.95
CA GLY A 136 -16.83 5.65 -6.21
C GLY A 136 -15.51 4.88 -6.19
N VAL A 137 -14.93 4.66 -5.02
CA VAL A 137 -13.74 3.82 -4.81
C VAL A 137 -14.12 2.70 -3.86
N TYR A 138 -13.65 1.48 -4.14
CA TYR A 138 -13.72 0.39 -3.18
C TYR A 138 -12.48 -0.47 -3.26
N ALA A 139 -11.99 -0.88 -2.10
CA ALA A 139 -10.85 -1.73 -1.89
C ALA A 139 -11.27 -3.01 -1.17
N THR A 140 -10.78 -4.15 -1.66
CA THR A 140 -11.08 -5.47 -1.08
C THR A 140 -9.79 -6.26 -0.91
N GLN A 141 -9.59 -6.85 0.27
CA GLN A 141 -8.51 -7.82 0.49
C GLN A 141 -8.91 -9.16 -0.14
N GLN A 142 -8.08 -9.69 -1.04
CA GLN A 142 -8.38 -10.95 -1.72
C GLN A 142 -7.69 -12.13 -1.04
N GLY A 143 -8.38 -13.28 -0.98
CA GLY A 143 -7.76 -14.57 -0.66
C GLY A 143 -7.23 -14.73 0.77
N GLY A 144 -7.36 -13.73 1.65
CA GLY A 144 -6.88 -13.80 3.03
C GLY A 144 -5.36 -13.75 3.20
N GLY A 145 -4.61 -13.59 2.10
CA GLY A 145 -3.18 -13.28 2.12
C GLY A 145 -2.94 -11.78 2.37
N ASP A 146 -1.72 -11.44 2.80
CA ASP A 146 -1.29 -10.08 3.09
C ASP A 146 -0.72 -9.40 1.83
N GLY A 147 -1.09 -8.15 1.55
CA GLY A 147 -0.67 -7.41 0.35
C GLY A 147 -1.53 -7.63 -0.88
N ASP A 148 -2.63 -8.37 -0.73
CA ASP A 148 -3.53 -8.76 -1.81
C ASP A 148 -4.76 -7.85 -1.94
N ALA A 149 -4.74 -6.65 -1.34
CA ALA A 149 -5.79 -5.67 -1.60
C ALA A 149 -5.84 -5.28 -3.08
N ARG A 150 -7.06 -5.12 -3.58
CA ARG A 150 -7.36 -4.60 -4.93
C ARG A 150 -8.24 -3.39 -4.81
N ILE A 151 -7.84 -2.32 -5.47
CA ILE A 151 -8.60 -1.09 -5.61
C ILE A 151 -9.42 -1.14 -6.90
N ASN A 152 -10.66 -0.65 -6.85
CA ASN A 152 -11.47 -0.40 -8.02
C ASN A 152 -11.99 1.04 -7.95
N ILE A 153 -11.98 1.73 -9.07
CA ILE A 153 -12.46 3.11 -9.17
C ILE A 153 -13.53 3.16 -10.27
N ARG A 154 -14.76 3.57 -9.90
CA ARG A 154 -15.92 3.62 -10.80
C ARG A 154 -16.14 2.32 -11.59
N GLY A 155 -15.93 1.18 -10.93
CA GLY A 155 -16.06 -0.16 -11.52
C GLY A 155 -14.87 -0.63 -12.37
N PHE A 156 -13.87 0.22 -12.61
CA PHE A 156 -12.64 -0.19 -13.27
C PHE A 156 -11.72 -0.90 -12.29
N SER A 157 -11.24 -2.08 -12.72
CA SER A 157 -10.18 -2.84 -12.04
C SER A 157 -8.90 -2.01 -11.88
N GLN A 158 -8.09 -2.29 -10.85
CA GLN A 158 -6.79 -1.64 -10.62
C GLN A 158 -5.86 -1.67 -11.84
N ARG A 159 -6.01 -2.65 -12.75
CA ARG A 159 -5.24 -2.72 -13.99
C ARG A 159 -5.44 -1.50 -14.90
N ASN A 160 -6.57 -0.81 -14.73
CA ASN A 160 -6.99 0.38 -15.46
C ASN A 160 -6.92 1.64 -14.58
N VAL A 161 -6.23 1.56 -13.43
CA VAL A 161 -6.00 2.66 -12.50
C VAL A 161 -4.49 2.84 -12.36
N ALA A 162 -4.00 4.05 -12.64
CA ALA A 162 -2.58 4.32 -12.44
C ALA A 162 -2.31 4.67 -10.97
N VAL A 163 -1.50 3.86 -10.30
CA VAL A 163 -1.02 4.14 -8.95
C VAL A 163 0.38 4.71 -9.05
N MET A 164 0.58 5.84 -8.40
CA MET A 164 1.82 6.60 -8.39
C MET A 164 2.32 6.82 -6.97
N ILE A 165 3.64 6.85 -6.81
CA ILE A 165 4.30 7.31 -5.60
C ILE A 165 5.13 8.53 -5.98
N ASP A 166 4.79 9.68 -5.42
CA ASP A 166 5.35 10.98 -5.78
C ASP A 166 5.35 11.24 -7.31
N GLY A 167 4.27 10.86 -7.99
CA GLY A 167 4.13 11.01 -9.44
C GLY A 167 4.83 9.95 -10.29
N LEU A 168 5.61 9.03 -9.71
CA LEU A 168 6.17 7.88 -10.43
C LEU A 168 5.14 6.74 -10.46
N PRO A 169 4.67 6.27 -11.64
CA PRO A 169 3.79 5.11 -11.75
C PRO A 169 4.49 3.84 -11.26
N VAL A 170 3.80 3.03 -10.47
CA VAL A 170 4.35 1.80 -9.85
C VAL A 170 3.63 0.51 -10.23
N ASN A 171 2.60 0.61 -11.08
CA ASN A 171 1.90 -0.55 -11.64
C ASN A 171 2.89 -1.51 -12.29
N ASP A 172 2.63 -2.81 -12.12
CA ASP A 172 3.36 -3.86 -12.80
C ASP A 172 3.22 -3.77 -14.32
N MET A 173 4.33 -3.88 -15.06
CA MET A 173 4.34 -3.69 -16.50
C MET A 173 3.75 -4.86 -17.29
N GLU A 174 3.60 -6.04 -16.68
CA GLU A 174 3.09 -7.24 -17.36
C GLU A 174 1.57 -7.38 -17.24
N ASN A 175 1.01 -7.01 -16.08
CA ASN A 175 -0.40 -7.24 -15.79
C ASN A 175 -1.15 -6.00 -15.26
N GLY A 176 -0.46 -4.90 -14.95
CA GLY A 176 -1.05 -3.66 -14.41
C GLY A 176 -1.38 -3.68 -12.92
N TRP A 177 -1.02 -4.74 -12.18
CA TRP A 177 -1.37 -4.90 -10.78
C TRP A 177 -0.45 -4.07 -9.88
N VAL A 178 -0.99 -3.75 -8.71
CA VAL A 178 -0.23 -3.22 -7.58
C VAL A 178 -0.33 -4.21 -6.45
N TYR A 179 0.82 -4.57 -5.90
CA TYR A 179 0.96 -5.45 -4.74
C TYR A 179 1.37 -4.60 -3.55
N TRP A 180 0.46 -4.42 -2.60
CA TRP A 180 0.64 -3.45 -1.51
C TRP A 180 1.62 -3.92 -0.44
N SER A 181 1.89 -5.23 -0.38
CA SER A 181 2.98 -5.80 0.43
C SER A 181 4.35 -5.27 0.04
N ASN A 182 4.57 -4.82 -1.21
CA ASN A 182 5.84 -4.23 -1.64
C ASN A 182 6.17 -2.88 -0.95
N TRP A 183 5.19 -2.27 -0.27
CA TRP A 183 5.29 -0.95 0.35
C TRP A 183 4.45 -0.82 1.62
N PHE A 184 4.23 -1.91 2.37
CA PHE A 184 3.33 -1.92 3.54
C PHE A 184 3.69 -0.93 4.66
N GLY A 185 4.90 -0.36 4.65
CA GLY A 185 5.37 0.65 5.61
C GLY A 185 5.31 2.11 5.14
N LEU A 186 4.92 2.35 3.89
CA LEU A 186 4.94 3.67 3.28
C LEU A 186 3.96 4.65 3.93
N ASP A 187 2.90 4.15 4.58
CA ASP A 187 1.91 4.92 5.31
C ASP A 187 2.54 5.87 6.36
N LEU A 188 3.62 5.45 7.02
CA LEU A 188 4.27 6.24 8.08
C LEU A 188 4.91 7.54 7.57
N VAL A 189 5.34 7.54 6.31
CA VAL A 189 5.96 8.71 5.63
C VAL A 189 5.04 9.30 4.56
N THR A 190 3.84 8.74 4.40
CA THR A 190 2.83 9.30 3.51
C THR A 190 2.25 10.54 4.16
N ARG A 191 2.28 11.64 3.41
CA ARG A 191 1.68 12.91 3.77
C ARG A 191 0.22 12.98 3.34
N THR A 192 -0.07 12.57 2.11
CA THR A 192 -1.42 12.61 1.56
C THR A 192 -1.53 11.65 0.39
N ILE A 193 -2.76 11.23 0.10
CA ILE A 193 -3.09 10.44 -1.07
C ILE A 193 -4.16 11.19 -1.84
N GLN A 194 -3.96 11.42 -3.14
CA GLN A 194 -5.01 11.97 -3.99
C GLN A 194 -5.50 10.91 -4.96
N VAL A 195 -6.82 10.77 -5.07
CA VAL A 195 -7.47 9.91 -6.04
C VAL A 195 -8.27 10.75 -7.01
N GLN A 196 -7.97 10.64 -8.30
CA GLN A 196 -8.76 11.21 -9.39
C GLN A 196 -9.56 10.12 -10.07
N ARG A 197 -10.84 10.38 -10.36
CA ARG A 197 -11.78 9.37 -10.84
C ARG A 197 -12.15 9.61 -12.30
N GLY A 198 -11.96 8.58 -13.13
CA GLY A 198 -12.09 8.65 -14.58
C GLY A 198 -10.81 9.13 -15.27
N LEU A 199 -10.93 9.57 -16.53
CA LEU A 199 -9.81 10.12 -17.28
C LEU A 199 -9.31 11.41 -16.60
N GLY A 200 -8.17 11.30 -15.91
CA GLY A 200 -7.49 12.44 -15.28
C GLY A 200 -6.73 13.27 -16.31
N ALA A 201 -6.33 14.47 -15.90
CA ALA A 201 -5.50 15.38 -16.70
C ALA A 201 -4.01 15.01 -16.62
N SER A 202 -3.69 13.71 -16.61
CA SER A 202 -2.31 13.23 -16.50
C SER A 202 -1.51 13.65 -17.74
N LYS A 203 -0.38 14.32 -17.52
CA LYS A 203 0.61 14.67 -18.57
C LYS A 203 1.36 13.44 -19.08
N LEU A 204 1.36 12.37 -18.28
CA LEU A 204 1.96 11.08 -18.64
C LEU A 204 0.95 10.20 -19.36
N ALA A 205 1.42 9.45 -20.36
CA ALA A 205 0.64 8.42 -21.03
C ALA A 205 0.50 7.20 -20.10
N LEU A 206 -0.53 7.21 -19.26
CA LEU A 206 -0.82 6.14 -18.31
C LEU A 206 -2.10 5.40 -18.74
N PRO A 207 -2.12 4.05 -18.71
CA PRO A 207 -3.34 3.27 -18.94
C PRO A 207 -4.29 3.40 -17.73
N SER A 208 -4.93 4.56 -17.57
CA SER A 208 -5.60 4.98 -16.33
C SER A 208 -7.05 5.44 -16.54
N ILE A 209 -7.79 4.79 -17.45
CA ILE A 209 -9.18 5.15 -17.77
C ILE A 209 -10.11 5.14 -16.55
N GLY A 210 -9.82 4.31 -15.54
CA GLY A 210 -10.55 4.27 -14.29
C GLY A 210 -10.24 5.43 -13.34
N GLY A 211 -9.05 6.00 -13.44
CA GLY A 211 -8.56 7.00 -12.50
C GLY A 211 -7.07 6.90 -12.22
N THR A 212 -6.60 7.85 -11.42
CA THR A 212 -5.24 7.86 -10.88
C THR A 212 -5.28 7.92 -9.36
N MET A 213 -4.28 7.32 -8.71
CA MET A 213 -4.03 7.44 -7.28
C MET A 213 -2.58 7.84 -7.10
N ASN A 214 -2.32 8.98 -6.46
CA ASN A 214 -0.97 9.45 -6.18
C ASN A 214 -0.73 9.51 -4.67
N ILE A 215 0.26 8.75 -4.20
CA ILE A 215 0.71 8.73 -2.80
C ILE A 215 1.88 9.68 -2.69
N ILE A 216 1.77 10.67 -1.80
CA ILE A 216 2.76 11.73 -1.68
C ILE A 216 3.48 11.57 -0.35
N THR A 217 4.79 11.40 -0.42
CA THR A 217 5.65 11.23 0.75
C THR A 217 6.07 12.57 1.35
N ALA A 218 6.44 12.56 2.63
CA ALA A 218 7.00 13.71 3.33
C ALA A 218 8.33 14.16 2.68
N GLY A 219 8.43 15.45 2.34
CA GLY A 219 9.64 16.08 1.80
C GLY A 219 10.23 17.15 2.72
N ILE A 220 11.24 17.86 2.22
CA ILE A 220 12.03 18.87 2.95
C ILE A 220 11.24 20.00 3.62
N GLU A 221 10.07 20.34 3.09
CA GLU A 221 9.22 21.43 3.60
C GLU A 221 8.47 21.03 4.88
N GLN A 222 8.47 19.74 5.25
CA GLN A 222 7.81 19.27 6.48
C GLN A 222 8.57 19.70 7.72
N LYS A 223 7.86 19.89 8.84
CA LYS A 223 8.51 20.13 10.13
C LYS A 223 9.21 18.86 10.62
N ARG A 224 10.23 19.04 11.47
CA ARG A 224 10.91 17.93 12.13
C ARG A 224 9.90 17.08 12.90
N LYS A 225 9.91 15.77 12.67
CA LYS A 225 9.00 14.80 13.30
C LYS A 225 9.74 13.49 13.56
N ILE A 226 9.53 12.91 14.74
CA ILE A 226 9.83 11.51 15.03
C ILE A 226 8.49 10.84 15.29
N SER A 227 8.25 9.69 14.66
CA SER A 227 7.07 8.87 14.87
C SER A 227 7.47 7.47 15.30
N ILE A 228 6.76 6.95 16.30
CA ILE A 228 6.83 5.56 16.71
C ILE A 228 5.38 5.07 16.71
N LYS A 229 5.10 4.03 15.92
CA LYS A 229 3.78 3.41 15.82
C LYS A 229 3.91 1.95 16.20
N GLN A 230 3.16 1.53 17.21
CA GLN A 230 3.05 0.14 17.59
C GLN A 230 1.62 -0.32 17.32
N GLU A 231 1.50 -1.41 16.57
CA GLU A 231 0.25 -1.99 16.14
C GLU A 231 0.19 -3.42 16.66
N VAL A 232 -0.94 -3.77 17.26
CA VAL A 232 -1.22 -5.10 17.81
C VAL A 232 -2.60 -5.50 17.31
N GLY A 233 -2.70 -6.69 16.73
CA GLY A 233 -3.94 -7.20 16.17
C GLY A 233 -4.23 -8.64 16.59
N ASP A 234 -5.29 -9.20 16.02
CA ASP A 234 -5.64 -10.58 16.28
C ASP A 234 -4.58 -11.56 15.74
N LYS A 235 -4.65 -12.82 16.20
CA LYS A 235 -3.77 -13.92 15.74
C LYS A 235 -2.27 -13.61 15.83
N GLY A 236 -1.89 -12.82 16.83
CA GLY A 236 -0.49 -12.46 17.09
C GLY A 236 0.09 -11.47 16.08
N TYR A 237 -0.76 -10.71 15.38
CA TYR A 237 -0.31 -9.62 14.53
C TYR A 237 0.41 -8.55 15.37
N LEU A 238 1.63 -8.22 14.96
CA LEU A 238 2.46 -7.21 15.55
C LEU A 238 3.15 -6.45 14.43
N ARG A 239 3.04 -5.13 14.46
CA ARG A 239 3.81 -4.26 13.58
C ARG A 239 4.40 -3.08 14.34
N THR A 240 5.69 -2.88 14.21
CA THR A 240 6.43 -1.79 14.85
C THR A 240 7.02 -0.93 13.74
N SER A 241 6.71 0.37 13.76
CA SER A 241 7.15 1.31 12.74
C SER A 241 7.80 2.52 13.39
N VAL A 242 8.95 2.93 12.86
CA VAL A 242 9.68 4.12 13.30
C VAL A 242 9.91 5.02 12.10
N GLY A 243 9.62 6.30 12.26
CA GLY A 243 9.73 7.31 11.22
C GLY A 243 10.45 8.54 11.73
N PHE A 244 11.19 9.18 10.84
CA PHE A 244 11.92 10.39 11.11
C PHE A 244 11.86 11.31 9.89
N THR A 245 11.54 12.57 10.11
CA THR A 245 11.72 13.64 9.15
C THR A 245 12.47 14.76 9.84
N SER A 246 13.57 15.22 9.24
CA SER A 246 14.36 16.34 9.80
C SER A 246 13.71 17.70 9.54
N GLY A 247 12.87 17.78 8.51
CA GLY A 247 12.54 19.03 7.85
C GLY A 247 13.75 19.69 7.21
N GLN A 248 13.63 20.97 6.86
CA GLN A 248 14.73 21.71 6.25
C GLN A 248 15.84 22.02 7.28
N LEU A 249 16.99 21.38 7.10
CA LEU A 249 18.22 21.62 7.83
C LEU A 249 18.99 22.83 7.26
N LYS A 250 20.00 23.29 8.01
CA LYS A 250 20.95 24.31 7.54
C LYS A 250 21.59 23.87 6.21
N GLY A 251 21.73 24.84 5.30
CA GLY A 251 22.26 24.59 3.96
C GLY A 251 21.27 23.92 3.01
N GLY A 252 19.98 23.82 3.34
CA GLY A 252 18.94 23.33 2.43
C GLY A 252 18.91 21.82 2.27
N TRP A 253 19.38 21.05 3.26
CA TRP A 253 19.25 19.59 3.28
C TRP A 253 17.98 19.16 3.99
N GLY A 254 17.40 18.02 3.59
CA GLY A 254 16.29 17.38 4.29
C GLY A 254 16.47 15.87 4.25
N ILE A 255 16.10 15.19 5.33
CA ILE A 255 16.18 13.73 5.43
C ILE A 255 14.85 13.23 5.97
N THR A 256 14.26 12.29 5.25
CA THR A 256 13.12 11.48 5.73
C THR A 256 13.54 10.02 5.70
N ALA A 257 13.33 9.31 6.81
CA ALA A 257 13.62 7.89 6.92
C ALA A 257 12.48 7.18 7.65
N ALA A 258 12.22 5.93 7.27
CA ALA A 258 11.33 5.06 8.01
C ALA A 258 11.75 3.60 7.94
N GLY A 259 11.42 2.88 9.00
CA GLY A 259 11.57 1.43 9.09
C GLY A 259 10.30 0.83 9.69
N SER A 260 9.90 -0.34 9.19
CA SER A 260 8.80 -1.10 9.79
C SER A 260 9.13 -2.58 9.79
N PHE A 261 8.74 -3.28 10.84
CA PHE A 261 8.74 -4.73 10.90
C PHE A 261 7.34 -5.21 11.25
N LYS A 262 6.83 -6.18 10.49
CA LYS A 262 5.56 -6.84 10.79
C LYS A 262 5.70 -8.35 10.87
N ARG A 263 4.86 -8.96 11.70
CA ARG A 263 4.65 -10.40 11.77
C ARG A 263 3.22 -10.71 12.20
N GLY A 264 2.68 -11.86 11.82
CA GLY A 264 1.40 -12.35 12.31
C GLY A 264 1.03 -13.70 11.70
N ASN A 265 0.12 -14.44 12.34
CA ASN A 265 -0.30 -15.76 11.82
C ASN A 265 -1.38 -15.69 10.74
N GLY A 266 -1.97 -14.51 10.54
CA GLY A 266 -3.10 -14.30 9.63
C GLY A 266 -4.42 -14.74 10.23
N TRP A 267 -5.51 -14.12 9.79
CA TRP A 267 -6.86 -14.53 10.17
C TRP A 267 -7.23 -15.87 9.50
N VAL A 268 -6.93 -16.03 8.22
CA VAL A 268 -7.03 -17.31 7.52
C VAL A 268 -5.94 -18.27 8.03
N ASP A 269 -6.27 -19.56 8.14
CA ASP A 269 -5.33 -20.55 8.66
C ASP A 269 -4.08 -20.63 7.77
N ARG A 270 -2.91 -20.52 8.43
CA ARG A 270 -1.58 -20.59 7.80
C ARG A 270 -1.34 -19.56 6.69
N THR A 271 -2.05 -18.43 6.67
CA THR A 271 -1.69 -17.26 5.86
C THR A 271 -0.92 -16.25 6.71
N PHE A 272 0.20 -16.71 7.27
CA PHE A 272 1.08 -15.87 8.07
C PHE A 272 1.59 -14.70 7.23
N THR A 273 2.02 -13.63 7.89
CA THR A 273 2.74 -12.51 7.29
C THR A 273 4.03 -12.27 8.07
N LYS A 274 5.10 -11.93 7.37
CA LYS A 274 6.35 -11.46 7.94
C LYS A 274 7.01 -10.53 6.93
N GLY A 275 7.44 -9.35 7.37
CA GLY A 275 8.09 -8.43 6.45
C GLY A 275 8.84 -7.32 7.14
N TRP A 276 9.84 -6.82 6.44
CA TRP A 276 10.52 -5.57 6.77
C TRP A 276 10.17 -4.52 5.73
N PHE A 277 10.26 -3.26 6.12
CA PHE A 277 10.16 -2.12 5.24
C PHE A 277 11.27 -1.14 5.61
N TYR A 278 11.88 -0.54 4.60
CA TYR A 278 12.78 0.58 4.75
C TYR A 278 12.44 1.67 3.74
N TYR A 279 12.66 2.91 4.14
CA TYR A 279 12.54 4.10 3.32
C TYR A 279 13.61 5.10 3.73
N LEU A 280 14.28 5.68 2.74
CA LEU A 280 15.16 6.82 2.89
C LEU A 280 14.88 7.80 1.76
N LYS A 281 14.78 9.08 2.10
CA LYS A 281 14.73 10.20 1.17
C LYS A 281 15.65 11.30 1.65
N VAL A 282 16.51 11.78 0.76
CA VAL A 282 17.44 12.88 0.98
C VAL A 282 17.14 13.96 -0.04
N ASP A 283 16.71 15.11 0.46
CA ASP A 283 16.37 16.27 -0.32
C ASP A 283 17.48 17.32 -0.20
N LYS A 284 17.77 18.00 -1.31
CA LYS A 284 18.70 19.12 -1.37
C LYS A 284 18.08 20.27 -2.16
N LYS A 285 17.75 21.35 -1.45
CA LYS A 285 17.28 22.63 -2.00
C LYS A 285 18.48 23.50 -2.38
N LEU A 286 18.54 23.89 -3.65
CA LEU A 286 19.56 24.73 -4.27
C LEU A 286 18.88 25.89 -4.98
N GLY A 287 18.50 26.92 -4.21
CA GLY A 287 17.72 28.05 -4.72
C GLY A 287 16.38 27.58 -5.28
N LYS A 288 16.24 27.67 -6.61
CA LYS A 288 15.06 27.25 -7.38
C LYS A 288 15.00 25.75 -7.71
N ASN A 289 16.04 25.00 -7.36
CA ASN A 289 16.14 23.58 -7.62
C ASN A 289 15.91 22.78 -6.34
N ILE A 290 15.26 21.63 -6.48
CA ILE A 290 15.24 20.58 -5.46
C ILE A 290 15.74 19.30 -6.13
N ILE A 291 16.75 18.68 -5.53
CA ILE A 291 17.21 17.34 -5.91
C ILE A 291 16.81 16.40 -4.80
N SER A 292 16.07 15.35 -5.13
CA SER A 292 15.57 14.36 -4.17
C SER A 292 16.05 12.97 -4.60
N PHE A 293 16.88 12.35 -3.77
CA PHE A 293 17.14 10.91 -3.88
C PHE A 293 16.25 10.16 -2.90
N SER A 294 15.57 9.11 -3.34
CA SER A 294 14.89 8.19 -2.42
C SER A 294 15.11 6.73 -2.77
N ALA A 295 15.18 5.89 -1.74
CA ALA A 295 15.29 4.46 -1.82
C ALA A 295 14.28 3.83 -0.86
N MET A 296 13.53 2.85 -1.33
CA MET A 296 12.60 2.11 -0.49
C MET A 296 12.44 0.67 -0.95
N GLY A 297 11.93 -0.18 -0.07
CA GLY A 297 11.59 -1.56 -0.40
C GLY A 297 11.02 -2.28 0.81
N ALA A 298 10.30 -3.36 0.54
CA ALA A 298 9.75 -4.22 1.59
C ALA A 298 10.05 -5.70 1.29
N PRO A 299 11.17 -6.26 1.80
CA PRO A 299 11.37 -7.70 1.73
C PRO A 299 10.33 -8.38 2.64
N GLN A 300 9.49 -9.21 2.05
CA GLN A 300 8.34 -9.79 2.71
C GLN A 300 8.12 -11.25 2.30
N GLU A 301 7.45 -11.99 3.17
CA GLU A 301 6.87 -13.29 2.88
C GLU A 301 5.53 -13.47 3.57
N HIS A 302 4.60 -14.15 2.91
CA HIS A 302 3.31 -14.50 3.50
C HIS A 302 2.73 -15.78 2.90
N GLY A 303 1.89 -16.47 3.67
CA GLY A 303 1.06 -17.55 3.13
C GLY A 303 -0.13 -17.00 2.35
N GLN A 304 -0.62 -17.77 1.38
CA GLN A 304 -1.80 -17.44 0.59
C GLN A 304 -2.83 -18.56 0.66
N ARG A 305 -4.04 -18.25 0.18
CA ARG A 305 -5.08 -19.20 -0.19
C ARG A 305 -5.32 -19.05 -1.69
N ARG A 306 -5.11 -20.13 -2.44
CA ARG A 306 -5.00 -20.13 -3.90
C ARG A 306 -6.26 -19.66 -4.60
N TYR A 307 -7.41 -20.08 -4.09
CA TYR A 307 -8.71 -19.83 -4.73
C TYR A 307 -9.78 -19.46 -3.72
N LYS A 308 -10.72 -18.64 -4.17
CA LYS A 308 -12.04 -18.54 -3.53
C LYS A 308 -12.69 -19.93 -3.56
N LYS A 309 -13.40 -20.28 -2.50
CA LYS A 309 -14.15 -21.54 -2.42
C LYS A 309 -15.64 -21.22 -2.30
N PRO A 310 -16.52 -22.16 -2.69
CA PRO A 310 -17.96 -22.00 -2.47
C PRO A 310 -18.25 -21.68 -1.01
N ILE A 311 -19.27 -20.84 -0.76
CA ILE A 311 -19.66 -20.48 0.61
C ILE A 311 -20.02 -21.72 1.45
N ALA A 312 -20.57 -22.75 0.82
CA ALA A 312 -20.93 -24.01 1.46
C ALA A 312 -19.74 -24.79 2.02
N THR A 313 -18.50 -24.50 1.59
CA THR A 313 -17.26 -25.07 2.15
C THR A 313 -16.88 -24.41 3.48
N TYR A 314 -17.28 -23.15 3.68
CA TYR A 314 -16.95 -22.38 4.89
C TYR A 314 -18.09 -22.37 5.90
N ASP A 315 -19.33 -22.27 5.43
CA ASP A 315 -20.54 -22.26 6.24
C ASP A 315 -21.72 -22.81 5.42
N SER A 316 -22.00 -24.10 5.59
CA SER A 316 -23.11 -24.77 4.91
C SER A 316 -24.48 -24.29 5.38
N THR A 317 -24.59 -23.77 6.61
CA THR A 317 -25.84 -23.22 7.15
C THR A 317 -26.19 -21.91 6.47
N PHE A 318 -25.21 -21.00 6.38
CA PHE A 318 -25.37 -19.74 5.68
C PHE A 318 -25.59 -19.95 4.18
N ALA A 319 -24.88 -20.91 3.57
CA ALA A 319 -25.11 -21.29 2.18
C ALA A 319 -26.58 -21.71 1.92
N ARG A 320 -27.17 -22.53 2.80
CA ARG A 320 -28.59 -22.92 2.69
C ARG A 320 -29.52 -21.73 2.83
N LYS A 321 -29.23 -20.78 3.73
CA LYS A 321 -30.00 -19.53 3.86
C LYS A 321 -29.97 -18.68 2.59
N LEU A 322 -28.87 -18.72 1.84
CA LEU A 322 -28.74 -18.07 0.54
C LEU A 322 -29.39 -18.86 -0.62
N GLY A 323 -30.05 -20.00 -0.34
CA GLY A 323 -30.73 -20.81 -1.34
C GLY A 323 -29.84 -21.85 -2.03
N VAL A 324 -28.64 -22.13 -1.52
CA VAL A 324 -27.80 -23.23 -2.04
C VAL A 324 -28.41 -24.56 -1.59
N THR A 325 -28.97 -25.31 -2.54
CA THR A 325 -29.73 -26.55 -2.31
C THR A 325 -29.00 -27.82 -2.71
N GLN A 326 -27.98 -27.72 -3.58
CA GLN A 326 -27.16 -28.85 -4.03
C GLN A 326 -25.71 -28.73 -3.54
N ASN A 327 -24.95 -29.83 -3.62
CA ASN A 327 -23.52 -29.78 -3.32
C ASN A 327 -22.77 -28.90 -4.35
N PRO A 328 -21.71 -28.18 -3.95
CA PRO A 328 -20.96 -27.35 -4.90
C PRO A 328 -20.40 -28.15 -6.08
N GLY A 329 -20.03 -29.41 -5.88
CA GLY A 329 -19.47 -30.29 -6.90
C GLY A 329 -20.47 -30.59 -8.01
N GLU A 330 -21.77 -30.58 -7.70
CA GLU A 330 -22.85 -30.72 -8.68
C GLU A 330 -22.99 -29.45 -9.52
N TYR A 331 -22.90 -28.27 -8.91
CA TYR A 331 -22.95 -26.99 -9.63
C TYR A 331 -21.73 -26.77 -10.55
N PHE A 332 -20.54 -27.17 -10.09
CA PHE A 332 -19.27 -26.89 -10.78
C PHE A 332 -18.76 -28.07 -11.61
N ASN A 333 -19.51 -29.17 -11.70
CA ASN A 333 -19.07 -30.44 -12.29
C ASN A 333 -17.65 -30.82 -11.82
N SER A 334 -17.46 -30.79 -10.51
CA SER A 334 -16.15 -30.82 -9.87
C SER A 334 -16.08 -31.92 -8.82
N THR A 335 -15.04 -32.75 -8.91
CA THR A 335 -14.78 -33.86 -8.00
C THR A 335 -13.68 -33.55 -6.96
N TYR A 336 -13.28 -32.28 -6.83
CA TYR A 336 -12.33 -31.87 -5.79
C TYR A 336 -13.00 -31.88 -4.41
N ILE A 337 -12.34 -32.43 -3.39
CA ILE A 337 -12.93 -32.63 -2.05
C ILE A 337 -13.48 -31.36 -1.38
N ASP A 338 -12.99 -30.19 -1.78
CA ASP A 338 -13.42 -28.88 -1.31
C ASP A 338 -14.66 -28.33 -2.05
N THR A 339 -15.06 -28.95 -3.16
CA THR A 339 -16.29 -28.67 -3.90
C THR A 339 -17.30 -29.82 -3.78
N VAL A 340 -16.88 -31.07 -3.63
CA VAL A 340 -17.75 -32.27 -3.68
C VAL A 340 -18.89 -32.28 -2.67
N SER A 341 -18.78 -31.62 -1.51
CA SER A 341 -19.80 -31.67 -0.46
C SER A 341 -20.00 -30.34 0.25
N MET A 342 -21.22 -30.10 0.76
CA MET A 342 -21.53 -28.98 1.67
C MET A 342 -20.93 -29.24 3.06
N VAL A 343 -19.65 -28.95 3.25
CA VAL A 343 -18.94 -29.17 4.52
C VAL A 343 -18.73 -27.85 5.25
N ASN A 344 -19.04 -27.79 6.54
CA ASN A 344 -18.76 -26.60 7.34
C ASN A 344 -17.32 -26.66 7.90
N LYS A 345 -16.35 -26.16 7.12
CA LYS A 345 -14.94 -26.13 7.55
C LYS A 345 -14.57 -24.87 8.34
N GLY A 346 -15.50 -23.94 8.49
CA GLY A 346 -15.31 -22.66 9.16
C GLY A 346 -14.63 -21.61 8.27
N LEU A 347 -14.88 -20.33 8.57
CA LEU A 347 -14.46 -19.20 7.73
C LEU A 347 -12.92 -19.07 7.56
N ARG A 348 -12.15 -19.64 8.49
CA ARG A 348 -10.68 -19.59 8.49
C ARG A 348 -10.03 -20.68 7.63
N TYR A 349 -10.80 -21.69 7.22
CA TYR A 349 -10.29 -22.88 6.51
C TYR A 349 -9.41 -22.54 5.30
N ASN A 350 -8.20 -23.09 5.28
CA ASN A 350 -7.28 -23.00 4.15
C ASN A 350 -6.86 -24.41 3.73
N SER A 351 -7.01 -24.73 2.45
CA SER A 351 -6.61 -26.03 1.88
C SER A 351 -5.14 -26.08 1.47
N ASP A 352 -4.45 -24.93 1.37
CA ASP A 352 -3.09 -24.84 0.83
C ASP A 352 -2.01 -25.03 1.91
N TRP A 353 -2.27 -25.86 2.92
CA TRP A 353 -1.28 -26.18 3.96
C TRP A 353 -1.39 -27.62 4.45
N GLY A 354 -0.29 -28.10 5.03
CA GLY A 354 -0.19 -29.42 5.64
C GLY A 354 0.96 -29.49 6.63
N ARG A 355 1.16 -30.68 7.21
CA ARG A 355 2.27 -30.95 8.14
C ARG A 355 2.91 -32.29 7.86
N TYR A 356 4.18 -32.42 8.22
CA TYR A 356 4.90 -33.68 8.22
C TYR A 356 5.94 -33.67 9.35
N THR A 357 6.32 -34.85 9.82
CA THR A 357 7.36 -35.04 10.83
C THR A 357 8.59 -35.58 10.15
N ASN A 358 9.71 -34.88 10.31
CA ASN A 358 11.00 -35.29 9.80
C ASN A 358 11.53 -36.54 10.51
N ILE A 359 12.54 -37.18 9.92
CA ILE A 359 13.25 -38.32 10.52
C ILE A 359 13.87 -38.01 11.90
N ASP A 360 14.15 -36.73 12.19
CA ASP A 360 14.66 -36.26 13.49
C ASP A 360 13.55 -36.03 14.54
N GLY A 361 12.29 -36.27 14.19
CA GLY A 361 11.12 -36.05 15.06
C GLY A 361 10.57 -34.63 15.04
N THR A 362 11.13 -33.71 14.25
CA THR A 362 10.64 -32.33 14.16
C THR A 362 9.38 -32.25 13.29
N GLU A 363 8.26 -31.76 13.86
CA GLU A 363 7.05 -31.46 13.07
C GLU A 363 7.24 -30.14 12.30
N ILE A 364 7.09 -30.20 10.99
CA ILE A 364 7.12 -29.06 10.09
C ILE A 364 5.72 -28.83 9.53
N THR A 365 5.22 -27.60 9.70
CA THR A 365 4.01 -27.14 9.03
C THR A 365 4.36 -26.21 7.87
N LEU A 366 3.84 -26.49 6.67
CA LEU A 366 4.06 -25.67 5.49
C LEU A 366 2.73 -25.21 4.88
N ASN A 367 2.68 -23.95 4.46
CA ASN A 367 1.73 -23.49 3.46
C ASN A 367 2.41 -23.68 2.09
N ASP A 368 1.85 -24.50 1.20
CA ASP A 368 2.45 -24.76 -0.11
C ASP A 368 2.39 -23.53 -1.02
N LYS A 369 1.54 -22.56 -0.70
CA LYS A 369 1.36 -21.25 -1.34
C LYS A 369 1.94 -20.11 -0.53
N LYS A 370 3.24 -20.17 -0.27
CA LYS A 370 4.01 -19.04 0.23
C LYS A 370 4.39 -18.09 -0.90
N ASN A 371 4.08 -16.81 -0.76
CA ASN A 371 4.66 -15.75 -1.55
C ASN A 371 5.85 -15.14 -0.79
N TYR A 372 6.91 -14.79 -1.49
CA TYR A 372 7.99 -13.97 -0.96
C TYR A 372 8.48 -13.02 -2.04
N TYR A 373 8.73 -11.77 -1.68
CA TYR A 373 9.10 -10.76 -2.65
C TYR A 373 9.92 -9.64 -2.03
N HIS A 374 10.84 -9.08 -2.80
CA HIS A 374 11.53 -7.83 -2.49
C HIS A 374 11.61 -6.98 -3.76
N LYS A 375 11.05 -5.77 -3.69
CA LYS A 375 11.02 -4.81 -4.79
C LYS A 375 11.67 -3.48 -4.38
N PRO A 376 13.00 -3.39 -4.24
CA PRO A 376 13.63 -2.10 -4.07
C PRO A 376 13.27 -1.15 -5.22
N LEU A 377 12.99 0.10 -4.87
CA LEU A 377 12.73 1.21 -5.79
C LEU A 377 13.62 2.39 -5.39
N PHE A 378 14.46 2.81 -6.34
CA PHE A 378 15.32 3.98 -6.24
C PHE A 378 14.81 5.05 -7.18
N THR A 379 14.77 6.30 -6.73
CA THR A 379 14.44 7.45 -7.57
C THR A 379 15.41 8.58 -7.34
N LEU A 380 15.90 9.18 -8.41
CA LEU A 380 16.58 10.46 -8.40
C LEU A 380 15.69 11.48 -9.11
N ARG A 381 15.29 12.50 -8.37
CA ARG A 381 14.36 13.53 -8.83
C ARG A 381 15.06 14.87 -8.86
N HIS A 382 14.80 15.63 -9.90
CA HIS A 382 15.23 17.01 -10.04
C HIS A 382 14.01 17.84 -10.41
N PHE A 383 13.64 18.73 -9.51
CA PHE A 383 12.62 19.74 -9.75
C PHE A 383 13.26 21.10 -9.87
N TRP A 384 12.89 21.83 -10.92
CA TRP A 384 13.38 23.16 -11.20
C TRP A 384 12.22 24.12 -11.45
N ASN A 385 12.06 25.07 -10.53
CA ASN A 385 11.15 26.20 -10.67
C ASN A 385 11.90 27.38 -11.31
N ALA A 386 12.09 27.35 -12.63
CA ALA A 386 12.92 28.35 -13.31
C ALA A 386 12.36 29.76 -13.18
N SER A 387 11.03 29.89 -13.24
CA SER A 387 10.28 31.13 -13.03
C SER A 387 8.87 30.80 -12.53
N GLU A 388 8.13 31.82 -12.07
CA GLU A 388 6.72 31.68 -11.69
C GLU A 388 5.84 31.07 -12.80
N LYS A 389 6.31 31.13 -14.05
CA LYS A 389 5.61 30.61 -15.23
C LYS A 389 6.19 29.30 -15.75
N PHE A 390 7.42 28.91 -15.42
CA PHE A 390 8.06 27.72 -15.99
C PHE A 390 8.59 26.76 -14.94
N TYR A 391 8.16 25.50 -15.05
CA TYR A 391 8.53 24.41 -14.17
C TYR A 391 9.00 23.21 -15.00
N LEU A 392 10.06 22.55 -14.53
CA LEU A 392 10.58 21.31 -15.10
C LEU A 392 10.78 20.29 -13.98
N SER A 393 10.44 19.04 -14.27
CA SER A 393 10.76 17.90 -13.41
C SER A 393 11.36 16.77 -14.20
N ASN A 394 12.36 16.13 -13.61
CA ASN A 394 12.99 14.93 -14.11
C ASN A 394 12.98 13.88 -13.00
N ILE A 395 12.56 12.66 -13.33
CA ILE A 395 12.57 11.50 -12.44
C ILE A 395 13.30 10.37 -13.16
N LEU A 396 14.51 10.06 -12.71
CA LEU A 396 15.19 8.82 -13.06
C LEU A 396 14.86 7.79 -11.99
N TYR A 397 14.49 6.57 -12.39
CA TYR A 397 14.15 5.51 -11.45
C TYR A 397 14.70 4.16 -11.85
N LEU A 398 14.93 3.33 -10.83
CA LEU A 398 15.35 1.93 -10.93
C LEU A 398 14.52 1.10 -9.95
N SER A 399 13.76 0.13 -10.44
CA SER A 399 13.18 -0.93 -9.62
C SER A 399 13.77 -2.28 -9.99
N LEU A 400 14.20 -3.01 -8.97
CA LEU A 400 14.65 -4.38 -9.10
C LEU A 400 13.65 -5.22 -8.31
N GLY A 401 13.07 -6.24 -8.93
CA GLY A 401 12.17 -7.19 -8.28
C GLY A 401 12.82 -8.56 -8.20
N ASN A 402 12.80 -9.16 -7.02
CA ASN A 402 13.16 -10.56 -6.86
C ASN A 402 12.19 -11.23 -5.91
N GLY A 403 11.64 -12.35 -6.33
CA GLY A 403 10.75 -13.13 -5.49
C GLY A 403 10.10 -14.28 -6.23
N GLY A 404 9.11 -14.88 -5.59
CA GLY A 404 8.35 -15.97 -6.18
C GLY A 404 7.22 -16.46 -5.31
N GLY A 405 6.46 -17.39 -5.88
CA GLY A 405 5.41 -18.12 -5.18
C GLY A 405 5.71 -19.61 -5.17
N THR A 406 5.68 -20.23 -4.00
CA THR A 406 5.84 -21.68 -3.86
C THR A 406 4.58 -22.41 -4.31
N SER A 407 4.73 -23.68 -4.67
CA SER A 407 3.63 -24.63 -4.86
C SER A 407 4.17 -26.04 -4.99
N LEU A 408 3.37 -27.05 -4.67
CA LEU A 408 3.71 -28.43 -5.02
C LEU A 408 3.89 -28.60 -6.54
N LYS A 409 4.91 -29.35 -6.96
CA LYS A 409 5.24 -29.54 -8.39
C LYS A 409 4.12 -30.27 -9.13
N LYS A 410 3.62 -31.34 -8.54
CA LYS A 410 2.52 -32.16 -9.09
C LYS A 410 1.20 -31.76 -8.42
N SER A 411 0.12 -31.84 -9.17
CA SER A 411 -1.23 -31.60 -8.63
C SER A 411 -1.52 -32.53 -7.46
N VAL A 412 -2.08 -31.98 -6.38
CA VAL A 412 -2.57 -32.77 -5.25
C VAL A 412 -3.82 -33.52 -5.71
N THR A 413 -3.82 -34.84 -5.55
CA THR A 413 -4.98 -35.69 -5.84
C THR A 413 -5.76 -35.94 -4.55
N ASN A 414 -7.03 -36.32 -4.66
CA ASN A 414 -7.89 -36.58 -3.48
C ASN A 414 -7.34 -37.63 -2.52
N ARG A 415 -6.42 -38.51 -2.97
CA ARG A 415 -5.75 -39.51 -2.12
C ARG A 415 -4.78 -38.88 -1.12
N TYR A 416 -4.30 -37.67 -1.36
CA TYR A 416 -3.29 -36.99 -0.54
C TYR A 416 -3.86 -35.78 0.20
N ILE A 417 -5.14 -35.87 0.60
CA ILE A 417 -5.84 -34.87 1.40
C ILE A 417 -6.32 -35.56 2.68
N THR A 418 -6.14 -34.93 3.84
CA THR A 418 -6.62 -35.45 5.12
C THR A 418 -8.14 -35.37 5.21
N GLU A 419 -8.75 -36.03 6.19
CA GLU A 419 -10.21 -35.95 6.44
C GLU A 419 -10.67 -34.51 6.68
N GLU A 420 -9.81 -33.68 7.28
CA GLU A 420 -10.07 -32.25 7.51
C GLU A 420 -9.99 -31.41 6.23
N GLY A 421 -9.38 -31.92 5.16
CA GLY A 421 -9.19 -31.23 3.89
C GLY A 421 -7.84 -30.57 3.68
N GLN A 422 -6.84 -30.95 4.46
CA GLN A 422 -5.49 -30.39 4.40
C GLN A 422 -4.60 -31.27 3.52
N ILE A 423 -3.53 -30.71 2.98
CA ILE A 423 -2.58 -31.51 2.20
C ILE A 423 -1.91 -32.52 3.15
N ASN A 424 -1.97 -33.81 2.81
CA ASN A 424 -1.24 -34.83 3.54
C ASN A 424 0.24 -34.80 3.12
N LEU A 425 1.02 -33.89 3.73
CA LEU A 425 2.45 -33.76 3.46
C LEU A 425 3.25 -34.94 4.03
N GLN A 426 2.74 -35.64 5.05
CA GLN A 426 3.42 -36.81 5.61
C GLN A 426 3.57 -37.91 4.55
N ASP A 427 2.50 -38.24 3.82
CA ASP A 427 2.58 -39.24 2.74
C ASP A 427 3.62 -38.86 1.68
N TYR A 428 3.69 -37.59 1.29
CA TYR A 428 4.68 -37.14 0.33
C TYR A 428 6.11 -37.24 0.87
N TYR A 429 6.31 -36.87 2.14
CA TYR A 429 7.58 -37.01 2.81
C TYR A 429 8.02 -38.48 2.88
N ASP A 430 7.15 -39.36 3.36
CA ASP A 430 7.42 -40.79 3.51
C ASP A 430 7.70 -41.47 2.17
N ILE A 431 6.98 -41.08 1.10
CA ILE A 431 7.27 -41.55 -0.26
C ILE A 431 8.66 -41.08 -0.67
N ASN A 432 8.98 -39.80 -0.50
CA ASN A 432 10.24 -39.25 -0.98
C ASN A 432 11.44 -39.89 -0.29
N VAL A 433 11.43 -40.01 1.04
CA VAL A 433 12.56 -40.58 1.81
C VAL A 433 12.81 -42.06 1.51
N ASN A 434 11.80 -42.78 1.01
CA ASN A 434 11.89 -44.21 0.67
C ASN A 434 11.98 -44.48 -0.84
N ASN A 435 12.02 -43.45 -1.69
CA ASN A 435 11.97 -43.61 -3.14
C ASN A 435 13.38 -43.59 -3.77
N TYR A 436 14.02 -44.76 -3.84
CA TYR A 436 15.34 -44.92 -4.44
C TYR A 436 15.24 -45.29 -5.92
N ASP A 437 15.91 -44.51 -6.77
CA ASP A 437 15.98 -44.79 -8.21
C ASP A 437 17.11 -45.80 -8.48
N PRO A 438 16.90 -46.85 -9.29
CA PRO A 438 17.97 -47.77 -9.66
C PRO A 438 19.20 -47.10 -10.31
N LEU A 439 19.02 -45.95 -10.97
CA LEU A 439 20.12 -45.17 -11.55
C LEU A 439 20.95 -44.42 -10.49
N TYR A 440 20.37 -44.16 -9.31
CA TYR A 440 20.99 -43.42 -8.21
C TYR A 440 20.59 -44.07 -6.87
N PRO A 441 21.11 -45.27 -6.56
CA PRO A 441 20.61 -46.08 -5.44
C PRO A 441 20.97 -45.55 -4.05
N ASP A 442 21.91 -44.59 -3.96
CA ASP A 442 22.43 -44.09 -2.67
C ASP A 442 21.63 -42.92 -2.10
N GLU A 443 20.80 -42.28 -2.93
CA GLU A 443 20.07 -41.06 -2.57
C GLU A 443 18.57 -41.21 -2.86
N PRO A 444 17.67 -40.85 -1.91
CA PRO A 444 16.25 -40.85 -2.18
C PRO A 444 15.85 -39.74 -3.16
N LYS A 445 15.07 -40.11 -4.18
CA LYS A 445 14.49 -39.22 -5.19
C LYS A 445 13.16 -38.66 -4.71
N SER A 446 13.00 -37.35 -4.84
CA SER A 446 11.72 -36.69 -4.57
C SER A 446 10.75 -36.95 -5.71
N TYR A 447 9.65 -37.63 -5.42
CA TYR A 447 8.53 -37.76 -6.35
C TYR A 447 7.70 -36.48 -6.38
N GLN A 448 7.43 -35.90 -5.21
CA GLN A 448 6.71 -34.64 -5.04
C GLN A 448 7.61 -33.68 -4.25
N PHE A 449 7.60 -32.41 -4.60
CA PHE A 449 8.44 -31.41 -3.95
C PHE A 449 7.81 -30.03 -4.13
N LEU A 450 8.22 -29.05 -3.33
CA LEU A 450 7.86 -27.66 -3.55
C LEU A 450 8.74 -27.06 -4.63
N ARG A 451 8.11 -26.47 -5.64
CA ARG A 451 8.75 -25.56 -6.58
C ARG A 451 8.48 -24.12 -6.19
N SER A 452 9.39 -23.22 -6.54
CA SER A 452 9.14 -21.79 -6.53
C SER A 452 9.02 -21.28 -7.95
N ASN A 453 7.90 -20.63 -8.28
CA ASN A 453 7.74 -19.87 -9.53
C ASN A 453 8.33 -18.48 -9.27
N LYS A 454 9.53 -18.23 -9.79
CA LYS A 454 10.24 -16.97 -9.65
C LYS A 454 9.67 -15.94 -10.62
N ASN A 455 9.50 -14.72 -10.12
CA ASN A 455 9.07 -13.58 -10.92
C ASN A 455 10.00 -12.41 -10.59
N ASN A 456 11.04 -12.25 -11.40
CA ASN A 456 12.02 -11.19 -11.22
C ASN A 456 11.81 -10.11 -12.27
N HIS A 457 12.14 -8.86 -11.95
CA HIS A 457 12.14 -7.79 -12.94
C HIS A 457 13.28 -6.80 -12.75
N ASN A 458 13.70 -6.20 -13.86
CA ASN A 458 14.55 -5.03 -13.90
C ASN A 458 13.82 -3.92 -14.66
N TRP A 459 13.51 -2.84 -13.96
CA TRP A 459 12.77 -1.72 -14.52
C TRP A 459 13.57 -0.43 -14.33
N VAL A 460 13.95 0.19 -15.43
CA VAL A 460 14.61 1.50 -15.43
C VAL A 460 13.81 2.46 -16.29
N GLY A 461 13.74 3.72 -15.88
CA GLY A 461 13.13 4.72 -16.72
C GLY A 461 13.44 6.15 -16.33
N LEU A 462 13.10 7.05 -17.24
CA LEU A 462 13.21 8.49 -17.14
C LEU A 462 11.86 9.11 -17.47
N LEU A 463 11.32 9.87 -16.53
CA LEU A 463 10.18 10.76 -16.76
C LEU A 463 10.71 12.19 -16.75
N SER A 464 10.39 12.97 -17.78
CA SER A 464 10.65 14.40 -17.82
C SER A 464 9.35 15.12 -18.13
N THR A 465 8.92 16.06 -17.30
CA THR A 465 7.68 16.81 -17.50
C THR A 465 7.91 18.29 -17.30
N PHE A 466 7.22 19.13 -18.07
CA PHE A 466 7.32 20.57 -17.96
C PHE A 466 5.94 21.24 -18.00
N ASN A 467 5.86 22.42 -17.39
CA ASN A 467 4.71 23.31 -17.46
C ASN A 467 5.17 24.72 -17.77
N TYR A 468 4.46 25.39 -18.67
CA TYR A 468 4.63 26.79 -19.00
C TYR A 468 3.28 27.52 -18.95
N ILE A 469 3.11 28.36 -17.93
CA ILE A 469 1.92 29.20 -17.76
C ILE A 469 2.05 30.40 -18.69
N ILE A 470 1.23 30.44 -19.73
CA ILE A 470 1.23 31.54 -20.70
C ILE A 470 0.49 32.74 -20.08
N ASN A 471 -0.71 32.49 -19.57
CA ASN A 471 -1.59 33.44 -18.86
C ASN A 471 -2.60 32.67 -17.98
N GLU A 472 -3.57 33.36 -17.39
CA GLU A 472 -4.59 32.77 -16.50
C GLU A 472 -5.49 31.73 -17.19
N ALA A 473 -5.65 31.80 -18.52
CA ALA A 473 -6.51 30.90 -19.28
C ALA A 473 -5.74 29.76 -19.97
N PHE A 474 -4.44 29.93 -20.23
CA PHE A 474 -3.66 29.01 -21.04
C PHE A 474 -2.37 28.57 -20.32
N THR A 475 -2.25 27.26 -20.12
CA THR A 475 -1.01 26.60 -19.71
C THR A 475 -0.63 25.58 -20.77
N PHE A 476 0.63 25.59 -21.18
CA PHE A 476 1.21 24.58 -22.06
C PHE A 476 2.00 23.59 -21.22
N SER A 477 1.74 22.29 -21.40
CA SER A 477 2.41 21.22 -20.67
C SER A 477 2.81 20.09 -21.59
N GLY A 478 3.89 19.40 -21.26
CA GLY A 478 4.34 18.24 -22.00
C GLY A 478 5.29 17.39 -21.19
N GLY A 479 5.64 16.22 -21.73
CA GLY A 479 6.60 15.34 -21.10
C GLY A 479 7.10 14.23 -22.00
N ILE A 480 8.17 13.59 -21.53
CA ILE A 480 8.82 12.43 -22.14
C ILE A 480 8.81 11.32 -21.10
N ASP A 481 8.45 10.11 -21.55
CA ASP A 481 8.44 8.91 -20.74
C ASP A 481 9.22 7.80 -21.45
N LEU A 482 10.40 7.50 -20.92
CA LEU A 482 11.27 6.44 -21.42
C LEU A 482 11.34 5.33 -20.38
N ARG A 483 11.02 4.09 -20.78
CA ARG A 483 11.04 2.94 -19.88
C ARG A 483 11.66 1.73 -20.57
N ARG A 484 12.45 0.96 -19.81
CA ARG A 484 12.87 -0.39 -20.17
C ARG A 484 12.51 -1.32 -19.02
N TYR A 485 11.74 -2.35 -19.35
CA TYR A 485 11.34 -3.40 -18.42
C TYR A 485 11.81 -4.74 -18.95
N VAL A 486 12.45 -5.54 -18.09
CA VAL A 486 12.83 -6.92 -18.39
C VAL A 486 12.34 -7.79 -17.24
N GLY A 487 11.33 -8.61 -17.50
CA GLY A 487 10.87 -9.68 -16.61
C GLY A 487 11.66 -10.97 -16.87
N SER A 488 11.91 -11.76 -15.83
CA SER A 488 12.50 -13.09 -15.93
C SER A 488 11.71 -14.06 -15.07
N HIS A 489 11.23 -15.12 -15.70
CA HIS A 489 10.32 -16.09 -15.11
C HIS A 489 10.91 -17.49 -15.21
N ASN A 490 11.17 -18.10 -14.07
CA ASN A 490 11.68 -19.47 -14.01
C ASN A 490 11.06 -20.24 -12.85
N GLU A 491 11.06 -21.57 -12.95
CA GLU A 491 10.76 -22.44 -11.82
C GLU A 491 12.06 -22.93 -11.20
N GLU A 492 12.14 -22.98 -9.88
CA GLU A 492 13.27 -23.51 -9.12
C GLU A 492 12.81 -24.59 -8.13
N VAL A 493 13.65 -25.60 -7.88
CA VAL A 493 13.43 -26.56 -6.78
C VAL A 493 13.55 -25.77 -5.46
N TYR A 494 12.49 -25.75 -4.66
CA TYR A 494 12.44 -24.97 -3.42
C TYR A 494 12.68 -25.83 -2.19
N ASP A 495 11.98 -26.96 -2.10
CA ASP A 495 12.09 -27.90 -0.99
C ASP A 495 11.75 -29.31 -1.51
N LEU A 496 12.66 -30.26 -1.31
CA LEU A 496 12.55 -31.63 -1.79
C LEU A 496 11.69 -32.53 -0.89
N LEU A 497 11.16 -32.00 0.23
CA LEU A 497 10.26 -32.72 1.14
C LEU A 497 10.84 -34.09 1.53
N GLY A 498 12.08 -34.10 2.03
CA GLY A 498 12.77 -35.30 2.52
C GLY A 498 13.66 -36.03 1.52
N GLY A 499 13.46 -35.87 0.20
CA GLY A 499 14.39 -36.43 -0.79
C GLY A 499 15.65 -35.57 -0.98
N MET A 500 16.63 -36.11 -1.72
CA MET A 500 17.94 -35.49 -1.97
C MET A 500 18.09 -34.86 -3.35
N TYR A 501 17.28 -35.30 -4.31
CA TYR A 501 17.20 -34.73 -5.66
C TYR A 501 15.83 -34.98 -6.29
N THR A 502 15.56 -34.35 -7.43
CA THR A 502 14.45 -34.69 -8.35
C THR A 502 14.97 -34.76 -9.78
N LEU A 503 14.20 -35.40 -10.67
CA LEU A 503 14.42 -35.36 -12.11
C LEU A 503 13.32 -34.53 -12.78
N ASP A 504 13.65 -33.89 -13.90
CA ASP A 504 12.65 -33.25 -14.76
C ASP A 504 12.93 -33.53 -16.23
N SER A 505 12.09 -34.37 -16.82
CA SER A 505 12.18 -34.75 -18.23
C SER A 505 11.42 -33.82 -19.17
N ARG A 506 10.79 -32.75 -18.66
CA ARG A 506 10.00 -31.82 -19.49
C ARG A 506 10.84 -30.77 -20.19
N ASN A 507 12.07 -30.55 -19.75
CA ASN A 507 12.98 -29.60 -20.37
C ASN A 507 13.78 -30.28 -21.48
N ALA A 508 13.45 -29.99 -22.74
CA ALA A 508 14.13 -30.57 -23.90
C ALA A 508 15.61 -30.21 -24.02
N ASN A 509 16.06 -29.15 -23.33
CA ASN A 509 17.46 -28.69 -23.34
C ASN A 509 18.28 -29.25 -22.17
N ARG A 510 17.74 -30.22 -21.43
CA ARG A 510 18.37 -30.83 -20.26
C ARG A 510 18.39 -32.34 -20.40
N ASP A 511 19.47 -32.97 -19.93
CA ASP A 511 19.49 -34.42 -19.75
C ASP A 511 18.39 -34.83 -18.75
N PRO A 512 17.41 -35.67 -19.16
CA PRO A 512 16.32 -36.09 -18.29
C PRO A 512 16.78 -36.83 -17.02
N ASN A 513 18.02 -37.35 -17.01
CA ASN A 513 18.62 -38.01 -15.85
C ASN A 513 19.44 -37.07 -14.96
N GLN A 514 19.59 -35.79 -15.33
CA GLN A 514 20.30 -34.82 -14.49
C GLN A 514 19.58 -34.67 -13.14
N GLN A 515 20.27 -35.01 -12.05
CA GLN A 515 19.80 -34.77 -10.69
C GLN A 515 19.66 -33.26 -10.44
N LEU A 516 18.48 -32.82 -10.02
CA LEU A 516 18.18 -31.43 -9.64
C LEU A 516 18.02 -31.33 -8.14
N ARG A 517 18.71 -30.38 -7.53
CA ARG A 517 18.72 -30.11 -6.09
C ARG A 517 18.09 -28.75 -5.80
N VAL A 518 17.90 -28.43 -4.53
CA VAL A 518 17.34 -27.13 -4.09
C VAL A 518 18.15 -25.98 -4.72
N GLY A 519 17.45 -25.03 -5.34
CA GLY A 519 18.03 -23.92 -6.09
C GLY A 519 18.20 -24.17 -7.60
N ASP A 520 18.16 -25.42 -8.05
CA ASP A 520 18.27 -25.73 -9.47
C ASP A 520 17.01 -25.29 -10.22
N LYS A 521 17.22 -24.68 -11.39
CA LYS A 521 16.15 -24.24 -12.28
C LYS A 521 15.52 -25.46 -12.94
N ILE A 522 14.22 -25.47 -13.12
CA ILE A 522 13.46 -26.60 -13.69
C ILE A 522 12.90 -26.20 -15.06
N ASN A 523 12.11 -25.13 -15.08
CA ASN A 523 11.54 -24.53 -16.28
C ASN A 523 12.03 -23.09 -16.42
N TYR A 524 12.23 -22.64 -17.65
CA TYR A 524 12.59 -21.27 -17.99
C TYR A 524 11.64 -20.79 -19.09
N TYR A 525 11.05 -19.61 -18.90
CA TYR A 525 10.24 -18.94 -19.92
C TYR A 525 10.89 -17.59 -20.27
#